data_AF-A0A5M3W5Q3-F1
#
_entry.id   AF-A0A5M3W5Q3-F1
#
_cell.length_a   1.000
_cell.length_b   1.000
_cell.length_c   1.000
_cell.angle_alpha   90.00
_cell.angle_beta   90.00
_cell.angle_gamma   90.00
#
_symmetry.space_group_name_H-M   'P 1'
#
loop_
_entity.id
_entity.type
_entity.pdbx_description
1 polymer ?
#
loop_
_entity_poly.entity_id
_entity_poly.type
_entity_poly.pdbx_seq_one_letter_code
_entity_poly.pdbx_strand_id
1 'polypeptide(L)'
;MYSVDLLEEAFDYLAALPAEARGAFLALWDLLELHPWSGDPANRQRPEVNMRTHPFGDRRQGLATYLILEDQRKVFVLRIVWVD
;
A
#
# COMPACT_ATOMS: atom_id res chain seq x y z
N MET A 1 -2.63 5.48 15.20
CA MET A 1 -2.82 4.26 14.39
C MET A 1 -3.90 4.50 13.34
N TYR A 2 -3.76 3.94 12.15
CA TYR A 2 -4.79 3.91 11.09
C TYR A 2 -5.36 2.49 10.99
N SER A 3 -6.60 2.37 10.55
CA SER A 3 -7.10 1.10 10.01
C SER A 3 -6.66 0.98 8.55
N VAL A 4 -6.18 -0.18 8.14
CA VAL A 4 -5.84 -0.48 6.75
C VAL A 4 -6.86 -1.48 6.23
N ASP A 5 -7.40 -1.23 5.04
CA ASP A 5 -8.30 -2.13 4.32
C ASP A 5 -7.84 -2.28 2.87
N LEU A 6 -8.22 -3.39 2.26
CA LEU A 6 -8.09 -3.62 0.82
C LEU A 6 -9.38 -3.21 0.12
N LEU A 7 -9.27 -2.62 -1.07
CA LEU A 7 -10.39 -2.67 -2.02
C LEU A 7 -10.69 -4.14 -2.32
N GLU A 8 -11.94 -4.50 -2.57
CA GLU A 8 -12.35 -5.91 -2.79
C GLU A 8 -11.53 -6.56 -3.91
N GLU A 9 -11.28 -5.81 -5.00
CA GLU A 9 -10.45 -6.23 -6.13
C GLU A 9 -8.97 -6.44 -5.74
N ALA A 10 -8.47 -5.75 -4.72
CA ALA A 10 -7.10 -5.90 -4.24
C ALA A 10 -6.88 -7.19 -3.45
N PHE A 11 -7.95 -7.79 -2.89
CA PHE A 11 -7.87 -9.04 -2.15
C PHE A 11 -7.51 -10.22 -3.07
N ASP A 12 -8.13 -10.31 -4.23
CA ASP A 12 -7.86 -11.37 -5.21
C ASP A 12 -6.39 -11.32 -5.69
N TYR A 13 -5.85 -10.13 -5.88
CA TYR A 13 -4.44 -9.95 -6.22
C TYR A 13 -3.52 -10.43 -5.10
N LEU A 14 -3.80 -10.07 -3.85
CA LEU A 14 -3.02 -10.52 -2.69
C LEU A 14 -3.04 -12.04 -2.54
N ALA A 15 -4.19 -12.68 -2.78
CA ALA A 15 -4.33 -14.13 -2.74
C ALA A 15 -3.50 -14.84 -3.82
N ALA A 16 -3.33 -14.22 -4.98
CA ALA A 16 -2.54 -14.73 -6.10
C ALA A 16 -1.02 -14.50 -5.96
N LEU A 17 -0.57 -13.70 -4.97
CA LEU A 17 0.84 -13.40 -4.78
C LEU A 17 1.65 -14.61 -4.28
N PRO A 18 2.93 -14.75 -4.71
CA PRO A 18 3.84 -15.72 -4.12
C PRO A 18 4.03 -15.47 -2.62
N ALA A 19 4.48 -16.48 -1.88
CA ALA A 19 4.54 -16.44 -0.41
C ALA A 19 5.44 -15.29 0.09
N GLU A 20 6.55 -15.04 -0.59
CA GLU A 20 7.52 -14.00 -0.31
C GLU A 20 6.90 -12.62 -0.48
N ALA A 21 6.13 -12.42 -1.55
CA ALA A 21 5.41 -11.18 -1.82
C ALA A 21 4.32 -10.90 -0.78
N ARG A 22 3.62 -11.95 -0.31
CA ARG A 22 2.64 -11.82 0.79
C ARG A 22 3.30 -11.40 2.10
N GLY A 23 4.41 -12.03 2.47
CA GLY A 23 5.17 -11.64 3.67
C GLY A 23 5.64 -10.19 3.61
N ALA A 24 6.18 -9.78 2.47
CA ALA A 24 6.60 -8.40 2.25
C ALA A 24 5.43 -7.39 2.28
N PHE A 25 4.26 -7.80 1.79
CA PHE A 25 3.05 -6.98 1.86
C PHE A 25 2.54 -6.81 3.29
N LEU A 26 2.59 -7.85 4.13
CA LEU A 26 2.22 -7.74 5.55
C LEU A 26 3.12 -6.76 6.30
N ALA A 27 4.42 -6.76 6.04
CA ALA A 27 5.32 -5.75 6.60
C ALA A 27 4.96 -4.33 6.16
N LEU A 28 4.54 -4.15 4.90
CA LEU A 28 4.00 -2.87 4.44
C LEU A 28 2.68 -2.52 5.14
N TRP A 29 1.80 -3.49 5.37
CA TRP A 29 0.55 -3.28 6.10
C TRP A 29 0.80 -2.67 7.48
N ASP A 30 1.68 -3.28 8.27
CA ASP A 30 2.07 -2.80 9.60
C ASP A 30 2.63 -1.36 9.53
N LEU A 31 3.44 -1.07 8.50
CA LEU A 31 3.95 0.27 8.26
C LEU A 31 2.83 1.28 7.98
N LEU A 32 1.81 0.91 7.19
CA LEU A 32 0.70 1.80 6.85
C LEU A 32 -0.23 2.08 8.03
N GLU A 33 -0.35 1.16 8.99
CA GLU A 33 -1.09 1.41 10.24
C GLU A 33 -0.43 2.49 11.11
N LEU A 34 0.90 2.62 11.03
CA LEU A 34 1.69 3.53 11.84
C LEU A 34 2.04 4.84 11.12
N HIS A 35 2.47 4.75 9.87
CA HIS A 35 3.10 5.83 9.11
C HIS A 35 2.64 5.86 7.64
N PRO A 36 1.34 6.01 7.33
CA PRO A 36 0.87 5.90 5.95
C PRO A 36 1.39 7.01 5.02
N TRP A 37 1.81 8.16 5.58
CA TRP A 37 2.40 9.25 4.81
C TRP A 37 3.89 9.02 4.44
N SER A 38 4.49 7.88 4.81
CA SER A 38 5.88 7.55 4.46
C SER A 38 6.09 7.26 2.97
N GLY A 39 5.01 6.96 2.23
CA GLY A 39 5.07 6.67 0.79
C GLY A 39 5.22 7.92 -0.08
N ASP A 40 5.69 7.68 -1.29
CA ASP A 40 5.83 8.72 -2.32
C ASP A 40 4.43 9.22 -2.76
N PRO A 41 4.28 10.51 -3.08
CA PRO A 41 3.05 10.99 -3.70
C PRO A 41 2.80 10.28 -5.03
N ALA A 42 1.59 9.74 -5.21
CA ALA A 42 1.24 9.05 -6.45
C ALA A 42 1.21 9.99 -7.66
N ASN A 43 0.91 11.28 -7.44
CA ASN A 43 1.06 12.34 -8.43
C ASN A 43 2.10 13.36 -7.95
N ARG A 44 3.29 13.35 -8.58
CA ARG A 44 4.39 14.26 -8.24
C ARG A 44 4.06 15.74 -8.47
N GLN A 45 3.11 16.05 -9.35
CA GLN A 45 2.67 17.43 -9.59
C GLN A 45 1.70 17.93 -8.52
N ARG A 46 1.16 17.03 -7.69
CA ARG A 46 0.24 17.33 -6.59
C ARG A 46 0.65 16.54 -5.35
N PRO A 47 1.82 16.82 -4.75
CA PRO A 47 2.40 16.02 -3.67
C PRO A 47 1.59 16.05 -2.37
N GLU A 48 0.68 17.01 -2.23
CA GLU A 48 -0.22 17.20 -1.10
C GLU A 48 -1.38 16.21 -1.08
N VAL A 49 -1.72 15.59 -2.21
CA VAL A 49 -2.87 14.68 -2.27
C VAL A 49 -2.62 13.43 -1.44
N ASN A 50 -3.72 12.86 -0.94
CA ASN A 50 -3.68 11.76 0.02
C ASN A 50 -3.41 10.39 -0.64
N MET A 51 -3.22 10.36 -1.96
CA MET A 51 -2.90 9.14 -2.69
C MET A 51 -1.38 8.97 -2.77
N ARG A 52 -0.93 7.80 -2.38
CA ARG A 52 0.48 7.47 -2.20
C ARG A 52 0.83 6.17 -2.90
N THR A 53 2.11 5.98 -3.16
CA THR A 53 2.69 4.73 -3.60
C THR A 53 3.83 4.33 -2.68
N HIS A 54 3.94 3.05 -2.34
CA HIS A 54 5.03 2.54 -1.53
C HIS A 54 5.61 1.27 -2.15
N PRO A 55 6.90 1.26 -2.52
CA PRO A 55 7.57 0.03 -2.94
C PRO A 55 7.78 -0.89 -1.73
N PHE A 56 7.68 -2.19 -1.93
CA PHE A 56 7.87 -3.19 -0.87
C PHE A 56 8.57 -4.44 -1.39
N GLY A 57 8.97 -5.32 -0.47
CA GLY A 57 9.84 -6.46 -0.75
C GLY A 57 11.32 -6.08 -0.84
N ASP A 58 12.19 -7.05 -0.57
CA ASP A 58 13.63 -6.84 -0.38
C ASP A 58 14.30 -6.13 -1.57
N ARG A 59 13.82 -6.39 -2.79
CA ARG A 59 14.34 -5.79 -4.03
C ARG A 59 13.40 -4.76 -4.65
N ARG A 60 12.44 -4.23 -3.88
CA ARG A 60 11.40 -3.30 -4.37
C ARG A 60 10.59 -3.89 -5.53
N GLN A 61 10.34 -5.19 -5.46
CA GLN A 61 9.58 -5.97 -6.44
C GLN A 61 8.08 -5.69 -6.38
N GLY A 62 7.61 -5.27 -5.20
CA GLY A 62 6.24 -4.87 -4.96
C GLY A 62 6.05 -3.36 -5.06
N LEU A 63 4.89 -2.93 -5.56
CA LEU A 63 4.41 -1.57 -5.46
C LEU A 63 2.95 -1.56 -5.03
N ALA A 64 2.66 -0.90 -3.91
CA ALA A 64 1.30 -0.65 -3.46
C ALA A 64 0.90 0.79 -3.78
N THR A 65 -0.30 0.97 -4.33
CA THR A 65 -0.97 2.28 -4.43
C THR A 65 -2.11 2.32 -3.42
N TYR A 66 -2.19 3.38 -2.63
CA TYR A 66 -3.17 3.49 -1.55
C TYR A 66 -3.65 4.93 -1.35
N LEU A 67 -4.82 5.07 -0.73
CA LEU A 67 -5.46 6.34 -0.39
C LEU A 67 -5.55 6.49 1.12
N ILE A 68 -5.18 7.66 1.63
CA ILE A 68 -5.30 8.03 3.04
C ILE A 68 -6.56 8.88 3.24
N LEU A 69 -7.48 8.38 4.06
CA LEU A 69 -8.63 9.13 4.56
C LEU A 69 -8.27 9.65 5.96
N GLU A 70 -7.62 10.80 6.00
CA GLU A 70 -7.00 11.33 7.23
C GLU A 70 -8.01 11.52 8.36
N ASP A 71 -9.15 12.16 8.05
CA ASP A 71 -10.22 12.44 9.03
C ASP A 71 -10.80 11.16 9.66
N GLN A 72 -10.72 10.04 8.95
CA GLN A 72 -11.23 8.74 9.38
C GLN A 72 -10.14 7.84 9.96
N ARG A 73 -8.87 8.28 9.93
CA ARG A 73 -7.72 7.45 10.29
C ARG A 73 -7.77 6.10 9.54
N LYS A 74 -8.07 6.15 8.24
CA LYS A 74 -8.23 4.97 7.39
C LYS A 74 -7.33 5.02 6.16
N VAL A 75 -6.82 3.86 5.77
CA VAL A 75 -6.03 3.66 4.56
C VAL A 75 -6.70 2.59 3.72
N PHE A 76 -6.92 2.87 2.44
CA PHE A 76 -7.37 1.87 1.48
C PHE A 76 -6.25 1.55 0.51
N VAL A 77 -5.81 0.29 0.49
CA VAL A 77 -4.92 -0.24 -0.54
C VAL A 77 -5.76 -0.50 -1.79
N LEU A 78 -5.49 0.27 -2.84
CA LEU A 78 -6.26 0.28 -4.08
C LEU A 78 -5.70 -0.70 -5.10
N ARG A 79 -4.38 -0.87 -5.11
CA ARG A 79 -3.69 -1.71 -6.08
C ARG A 79 -2.40 -2.25 -5.50
N ILE A 80 -2.13 -3.51 -5.79
CA ILE A 80 -0.87 -4.17 -5.51
C ILE A 80 -0.33 -4.69 -6.84
N VAL A 81 0.93 -4.38 -7.13
CA VAL A 81 1.67 -4.94 -8.27
C VAL A 81 2.89 -5.64 -7.73
N TRP A 82 3.17 -6.83 -8.23
CA TRP A 82 4.40 -7.57 -7.97
C TRP A 82 5.07 -7.89 -9.31
N VAL A 83 6.37 -7.60 -9.41
CA VAL A 83 7.20 -7.95 -10.56
C VAL A 83 8.23 -8.96 -10.07
N ASP A 84 8.12 -10.17 -10.60
CA ASP A 84 9.08 -11.26 -10.37
C ASP A 84 10.27 -11.16 -11.34
#